data_AF-A0A8J5PVM8-F1
#
_entry.id   AF-A0A8J5PVM8-F1
#
_cell.length_a   1.000
_cell.length_b   1.000
_cell.length_c   1.000
_cell.angle_alpha   90.00
_cell.angle_beta   90.00
_cell.angle_gamma   90.00
#
_symmetry.space_group_name_H-M   'P 1'
#
loop_
_entity.id
_entity.type
_entity.pdbx_description
1 polymer ?
#
loop_
_entity_poly.entity_id
_entity_poly.type
_entity_poly.pdbx_seq_one_letter_code
_entity_poly.pdbx_strand_id
1 'polypeptide(L)'
;MDYHSIHGYDRASFGTPSTHRLPTVSASQALDELGNDASTHVSIGIEELDRSLIANIPVDSQDTTAKGGVQRGQVTEIWGPPGAGKTALGLQLTANALCDGDAVVWVALDASETQEGDASRFYHYSCFTLPHLVALVSRPTAKLIPHNCSLMVISSLSALVNSALPKSHDGKATSKSNKGPSPSAKRTQALLSIVNALHKFAATRNCAVVVLSQCATKMHSERGATLTAAVNASVWEQGISTRLVMFRDWAWQENNLTSVFLAGLQKLDGKACQEVVENVVAFKVELDGVSQVPYEALQTFELARHKRKLGQTELEVPDSEDDEDYGWADEDEAAMPAPPPQWQGSEDLILGQDIGQSEDENSEQEEPVTDDESIMK
;
A
#
# COMPACT_ATOMS: atom_id res chain seq x y z
N MET A 1 -28.70 46.34 -7.03
CA MET A 1 -27.83 45.41 -7.78
C MET A 1 -27.23 44.46 -6.77
N ASP A 2 -27.59 43.18 -6.84
CA ASP A 2 -27.20 42.20 -5.84
C ASP A 2 -25.71 41.88 -5.98
N TYR A 3 -24.97 41.88 -4.87
CA TYR A 3 -23.54 41.61 -4.79
C TYR A 3 -23.12 40.33 -5.58
N HIS A 4 -23.96 39.30 -5.55
CA HIS A 4 -23.73 38.03 -6.24
C HIS A 4 -23.89 38.10 -7.77
N SER A 5 -24.56 39.12 -8.29
CA SER A 5 -24.66 39.37 -9.74
C SER A 5 -23.40 40.00 -10.32
N ILE A 6 -22.55 40.61 -9.47
CA ILE A 6 -21.28 41.24 -9.86
C ILE A 6 -20.10 40.31 -9.57
N HIS A 7 -20.12 39.62 -8.43
CA HIS A 7 -18.97 38.83 -7.96
C HIS A 7 -19.11 37.31 -8.18
N GLY A 8 -20.27 36.84 -8.66
CA GLY A 8 -20.55 35.41 -8.72
C GLY A 8 -20.69 34.78 -7.34
N TYR A 9 -21.07 33.50 -7.30
CA TYR A 9 -21.02 32.71 -6.07
C TYR A 9 -19.62 32.13 -5.90
N ASP A 10 -19.03 32.28 -4.72
CA ASP A 10 -17.81 31.56 -4.35
C ASP A 10 -18.08 30.05 -4.43
N ARG A 11 -17.67 29.44 -5.55
CA ARG A 11 -17.68 27.99 -5.71
C ARG A 11 -16.49 27.42 -4.96
N ALA A 12 -16.69 27.00 -3.73
CA ALA A 12 -15.74 26.16 -3.03
C ALA A 12 -15.40 24.93 -3.90
N SER A 13 -14.11 24.61 -4.03
CA SER A 13 -13.64 23.40 -4.72
C SER A 13 -14.17 22.10 -4.06
N PHE A 14 -14.77 22.23 -2.88
CA PHE A 14 -15.22 21.17 -2.00
C PHE A 14 -16.74 21.30 -1.78
N GLY A 15 -17.49 20.30 -2.24
CA GLY A 15 -18.95 20.32 -2.33
C GLY A 15 -19.66 19.62 -1.18
N THR A 16 -19.27 19.86 0.07
CA THR A 16 -20.12 19.50 1.22
C THR A 16 -20.99 20.71 1.57
N PRO A 17 -22.34 20.62 1.47
CA PRO A 17 -23.21 21.78 1.60
C PRO A 17 -23.26 22.42 3.00
N SER A 18 -22.63 21.85 4.04
CA SER A 18 -22.67 22.38 5.41
C SER A 18 -21.33 22.67 6.10
N THR A 19 -20.18 22.55 5.44
CA THR A 19 -18.87 22.73 6.11
C THR A 19 -17.95 23.69 5.36
N HIS A 20 -18.25 24.99 5.49
CA HIS A 20 -17.46 26.09 4.91
C HIS A 20 -16.08 26.29 5.59
N ARG A 21 -15.88 25.74 6.79
CA ARG A 21 -14.58 25.62 7.47
C ARG A 21 -14.54 24.29 8.22
N LEU A 22 -13.35 23.73 8.47
CA LEU A 22 -13.21 22.81 9.61
C LEU A 22 -13.74 23.57 10.83
N PRO A 23 -14.64 22.99 11.63
CA PRO A 23 -15.14 23.68 12.81
C PRO A 23 -13.92 24.10 13.64
N THR A 24 -13.81 25.40 13.93
CA THR A 24 -12.80 25.90 14.85
C THR A 24 -13.28 25.50 16.24
N VAL A 25 -12.81 24.35 16.72
CA VAL A 25 -13.08 23.88 18.06
C VAL A 25 -12.17 24.65 19.02
N SER A 26 -12.73 25.21 20.09
CA SER A 26 -11.93 25.80 21.16
C SER A 26 -11.04 24.73 21.79
N ALA A 27 -9.83 25.08 22.23
CA ALA A 27 -8.94 24.15 22.93
C ALA A 27 -9.62 23.51 24.17
N SER A 28 -10.50 24.25 24.85
CA SER A 28 -11.29 23.73 25.98
C SER A 28 -12.32 22.69 25.55
N GLN A 29 -13.01 22.94 24.43
CA GLN A 29 -14.01 22.01 23.90
C GLN A 29 -13.35 20.75 23.34
N ALA A 30 -12.19 20.87 22.69
CA ALA A 30 -11.41 19.72 22.26
C ALA A 30 -10.91 18.88 23.45
N LEU A 31 -10.63 19.50 24.60
CA LEU A 31 -10.27 18.81 25.83
C LEU A 31 -11.47 18.09 26.48
N ASP A 32 -12.65 18.74 26.50
CA ASP A 32 -13.89 18.10 26.98
C ASP A 32 -14.34 16.94 26.06
N GLU A 33 -14.16 17.08 24.74
CA GLU A 33 -14.39 16.02 23.76
C GLU A 33 -13.40 14.86 23.92
N LEU A 34 -12.15 15.14 24.33
CA LEU A 34 -11.17 14.13 24.68
C LEU A 34 -11.55 13.37 25.96
N GLY A 35 -12.25 14.03 26.90
CA GLY A 35 -12.69 13.43 28.16
C GLY A 35 -13.94 12.53 28.06
N ASN A 36 -14.73 12.62 26.99
CA ASN A 36 -15.91 11.78 26.76
C ASN A 36 -15.54 10.49 26.01
N ASP A 37 -15.06 9.51 26.76
CA ASP A 37 -14.25 8.37 26.29
C ASP A 37 -14.99 7.29 25.47
N ALA A 38 -16.32 7.19 25.58
CA ALA A 38 -17.07 6.04 25.06
C ALA A 38 -17.46 6.11 23.56
N SER A 39 -17.50 7.31 22.97
CA SER A 39 -17.92 7.49 21.57
C SER A 39 -16.79 7.87 20.61
N THR A 40 -15.55 7.92 21.10
CA THR A 40 -14.37 8.40 20.36
C THR A 40 -13.59 7.27 19.71
N HIS A 41 -13.82 6.01 20.09
CA HIS A 41 -13.07 4.86 19.59
C HIS A 41 -14.00 3.81 18.96
N VAL A 42 -13.39 2.92 18.17
CA VAL A 42 -14.01 1.69 17.64
C VAL A 42 -13.12 0.52 18.08
N SER A 43 -13.69 -0.38 18.88
CA SER A 43 -12.95 -1.53 19.43
C SER A 43 -12.55 -2.51 18.33
N ILE A 44 -11.31 -2.99 18.37
CA ILE A 44 -10.81 -4.07 17.51
C ILE A 44 -11.29 -5.43 18.00
N GLY A 45 -11.67 -5.55 19.27
CA GLY A 45 -12.11 -6.81 19.89
C GLY A 45 -10.96 -7.64 20.48
N ILE A 46 -9.76 -7.06 20.54
CA ILE A 46 -8.60 -7.62 21.24
C ILE A 46 -8.26 -6.64 22.37
N GLU A 47 -8.49 -7.05 23.62
CA GLU A 47 -8.40 -6.15 24.77
C GLU A 47 -7.02 -5.50 24.94
N GLU A 48 -5.95 -6.27 24.75
CA GLU A 48 -4.58 -5.77 24.87
C GLU A 48 -4.24 -4.77 23.76
N LEU A 49 -4.69 -5.05 22.52
CA LEU A 49 -4.47 -4.16 21.38
C LEU A 49 -5.29 -2.87 21.53
N ASP A 50 -6.56 -2.97 21.92
CA ASP A 50 -7.41 -1.82 22.21
C ASP A 50 -6.80 -0.95 23.31
N ARG A 51 -6.29 -1.56 24.38
CA ARG A 51 -5.60 -0.84 25.47
C ARG A 51 -4.33 -0.13 24.99
N SER A 52 -3.57 -0.77 24.09
CA SER A 52 -2.35 -0.16 23.52
C SER A 52 -2.63 1.06 22.65
N LEU A 53 -3.86 1.21 22.16
CA LEU A 53 -4.31 2.32 21.33
C LEU A 53 -4.87 3.49 22.13
N ILE A 54 -4.88 3.40 23.47
CA ILE A 54 -5.24 4.52 24.33
C ILE A 54 -4.06 5.50 24.31
N ALA A 55 -4.32 6.73 23.88
CA ALA A 55 -3.39 7.83 24.01
C ALA A 55 -2.94 7.94 25.47
N ASN A 56 -1.62 8.04 25.73
CA ASN A 56 -1.11 8.35 27.07
C ASN A 56 -1.58 9.76 27.48
N ILE A 57 -2.81 9.88 27.98
CA ILE A 57 -3.36 11.07 28.60
C ILE A 57 -2.86 11.05 30.05
N PRO A 58 -1.99 11.98 30.48
CA PRO A 58 -1.58 12.08 31.86
C PRO A 58 -2.70 12.78 32.63
N VAL A 59 -3.71 12.05 33.06
CA VAL A 59 -4.73 12.57 33.98
C VAL A 59 -4.93 11.54 35.09
N ASP A 60 -4.87 12.04 36.33
CA ASP A 60 -4.94 11.35 37.62
C ASP A 60 -6.25 10.57 37.90
N SER A 61 -6.96 10.10 36.87
CA SER A 61 -8.18 9.31 37.01
C SER A 61 -7.84 7.83 37.07
N GLN A 62 -7.92 7.27 38.28
CA GLN A 62 -8.02 5.84 38.59
C GLN A 62 -9.29 5.17 38.01
N ASP A 63 -9.75 5.56 36.82
CA ASP A 63 -10.88 4.89 36.16
C ASP A 63 -10.37 3.76 35.26
N THR A 64 -10.50 2.55 35.78
CA THR A 64 -10.10 1.26 35.20
C THR A 64 -10.98 0.82 34.02
N THR A 65 -11.66 1.74 33.33
CA THR A 65 -12.70 1.44 32.33
C THR A 65 -12.51 2.10 30.97
N ALA A 66 -11.36 2.74 30.71
CA ALA A 66 -11.07 3.31 29.38
C ALA A 66 -11.01 2.17 28.35
N LYS A 67 -12.04 2.11 27.49
CA LYS A 67 -12.08 1.19 26.34
C LYS A 67 -11.39 1.85 25.18
N GLY A 68 -10.14 1.46 24.92
CA GLY A 68 -9.40 1.93 23.77
C GLY A 68 -9.87 1.32 22.45
N GLY A 69 -9.14 1.63 21.37
CA GLY A 69 -9.42 1.14 20.04
C GLY A 69 -9.02 2.13 18.96
N VAL A 70 -9.51 1.94 17.75
CA VAL A 70 -9.23 2.84 16.62
C VAL A 70 -9.96 4.16 16.84
N GLN A 71 -9.23 5.27 16.88
CA GLN A 71 -9.79 6.59 17.12
C GLN A 71 -10.61 7.10 15.92
N ARG A 72 -11.82 7.58 16.22
CA ARG A 72 -12.69 8.31 15.28
C ARG A 72 -12.13 9.70 15.00
N GLY A 73 -12.45 10.26 13.84
CA GLY A 73 -11.90 11.55 13.43
C GLY A 73 -10.48 11.47 12.86
N GLN A 74 -9.85 10.30 12.90
CA GLN A 74 -8.49 10.07 12.45
C GLN A 74 -8.39 9.00 11.37
N VAL A 75 -7.22 8.96 10.73
CA VAL A 75 -6.85 7.95 9.74
C VAL A 75 -5.84 6.99 10.36
N THR A 76 -6.19 5.70 10.37
CA THR A 76 -5.35 4.59 10.83
C THR A 76 -4.92 3.73 9.65
N GLU A 77 -3.64 3.39 9.56
CA GLU A 77 -3.13 2.47 8.54
C GLU A 77 -2.76 1.14 9.18
N ILE A 78 -3.25 0.05 8.60
CA ILE A 78 -2.88 -1.31 8.95
C ILE A 78 -2.16 -1.92 7.77
N TRP A 79 -0.86 -2.16 7.91
CA TRP A 79 -0.02 -2.64 6.82
C TRP A 79 0.67 -3.96 7.14
N GLY A 80 0.99 -4.74 6.11
CA GLY A 80 1.63 -6.04 6.28
C GLY A 80 1.55 -6.91 5.04
N PRO A 81 2.25 -8.05 5.00
CA PRO A 81 2.24 -8.96 3.86
C PRO A 81 0.86 -9.56 3.59
N PRO A 82 0.61 -10.03 2.35
CA PRO A 82 -0.62 -10.76 2.03
C PRO A 82 -0.76 -11.98 2.96
N GLY A 83 -1.98 -12.27 3.39
CA GLY A 83 -2.24 -13.36 4.34
C GLY A 83 -1.90 -13.07 5.81
N ALA A 84 -1.48 -11.85 6.18
CA ALA A 84 -1.21 -11.47 7.58
C ALA A 84 -2.46 -11.16 8.42
N GLY A 85 -3.67 -11.49 7.96
CA GLY A 85 -4.91 -11.27 8.73
C GLY A 85 -5.50 -9.84 8.70
N LYS A 86 -4.94 -8.91 7.91
CA LYS A 86 -5.45 -7.51 7.81
C LYS A 86 -6.95 -7.41 7.52
N THR A 87 -7.44 -8.17 6.55
CA THR A 87 -8.85 -8.18 6.17
C THR A 87 -9.71 -8.78 7.29
N ALA A 88 -9.23 -9.82 7.97
CA ALA A 88 -9.94 -10.41 9.10
C ALA A 88 -10.05 -9.42 10.28
N LEU A 89 -8.97 -8.70 10.59
CA LEU A 89 -9.00 -7.66 11.61
C LEU A 89 -9.93 -6.49 11.22
N GLY A 90 -9.93 -6.08 9.94
CA GLY A 90 -10.85 -5.07 9.43
C GLY A 90 -12.32 -5.52 9.50
N LEU A 91 -12.59 -6.79 9.23
CA LEU A 91 -13.93 -7.37 9.36
C LEU A 91 -14.36 -7.46 10.82
N GLN A 92 -13.45 -7.78 11.74
CA GLN A 92 -13.74 -7.74 13.18
C GLN A 92 -14.11 -6.33 13.64
N LEU A 93 -13.33 -5.32 13.24
CA LEU A 93 -13.65 -3.90 13.48
C LEU A 93 -15.03 -3.52 12.95
N THR A 94 -15.36 -4.01 11.75
CA THR A 94 -16.67 -3.81 11.13
C THR A 94 -17.78 -4.46 11.94
N ALA A 95 -17.61 -5.71 12.37
CA ALA A 95 -18.57 -6.43 13.19
C ALA A 95 -18.82 -5.71 14.52
N ASN A 96 -17.76 -5.28 15.20
CA ASN A 96 -17.87 -4.55 16.47
C ASN A 96 -18.62 -3.22 16.30
N ALA A 97 -18.29 -2.42 15.28
CA ALA A 97 -19.00 -1.17 14.99
C ALA A 97 -20.49 -1.40 14.67
N LEU A 98 -20.82 -2.48 13.95
CA LEU A 98 -22.21 -2.85 13.67
C LEU A 98 -22.95 -3.30 14.93
N CYS A 99 -22.30 -4.06 15.82
CA CYS A 99 -22.83 -4.45 17.13
C CYS A 99 -23.12 -3.23 18.01
N ASP A 100 -22.29 -2.19 17.94
CA ASP A 100 -22.46 -0.93 18.67
C ASP A 100 -23.59 -0.04 18.14
N GLY A 101 -24.26 -0.45 17.04
CA GLY A 101 -25.38 0.31 16.47
C GLY A 101 -24.98 1.30 15.37
N ASP A 102 -23.70 1.40 15.02
CA ASP A 102 -23.21 2.33 14.02
C ASP A 102 -23.32 1.79 12.58
N ALA A 103 -23.22 2.69 11.60
CA ALA A 103 -23.07 2.32 10.20
C ALA A 103 -21.59 2.19 9.82
N VAL A 104 -21.30 1.25 8.91
CA VAL A 104 -19.95 0.97 8.43
C VAL A 104 -19.92 1.03 6.90
N VAL A 105 -18.89 1.68 6.36
CA VAL A 105 -18.61 1.71 4.93
C VAL A 105 -17.35 0.91 4.63
N TRP A 106 -17.47 -0.13 3.81
CA TRP A 106 -16.34 -0.91 3.33
C TRP A 106 -16.10 -0.63 1.85
N VAL A 107 -14.91 -0.12 1.54
CA VAL A 107 -14.50 0.17 0.17
C VAL A 107 -13.40 -0.80 -0.22
N ALA A 108 -13.61 -1.61 -1.26
CA ALA A 108 -12.65 -2.63 -1.68
C ALA A 108 -12.41 -2.65 -3.19
N LEU A 109 -11.33 -3.33 -3.55
CA LEU A 109 -10.91 -3.58 -4.93
C LEU A 109 -11.37 -4.97 -5.40
N ASP A 110 -12.63 -5.30 -5.20
CA ASP A 110 -13.20 -6.59 -5.54
C ASP A 110 -14.57 -6.45 -6.20
N ALA A 111 -14.94 -7.49 -6.95
CA ALA A 111 -16.24 -7.60 -7.62
C ALA A 111 -17.27 -8.35 -6.74
N SER A 112 -17.05 -8.40 -5.42
CA SER A 112 -17.95 -9.14 -4.53
C SER A 112 -19.28 -8.40 -4.44
N GLU A 113 -20.34 -9.10 -4.84
CA GLU A 113 -21.71 -8.62 -4.74
C GLU A 113 -22.07 -8.42 -3.27
N THR A 114 -22.69 -7.29 -2.97
CA THR A 114 -23.38 -7.02 -1.71
C THR A 114 -24.34 -8.18 -1.45
N GLN A 115 -23.99 -9.09 -0.56
CA GLN A 115 -24.98 -9.98 0.02
C GLN A 115 -25.90 -9.07 0.85
N GLU A 116 -27.13 -8.87 0.37
CA GLU A 116 -28.26 -8.32 1.13
C GLU A 116 -28.61 -9.30 2.26
N GLY A 117 -27.70 -9.46 3.21
CA GLY A 117 -28.01 -9.91 4.55
C GLY A 117 -28.51 -8.71 5.36
N ASP A 118 -29.33 -8.99 6.36
CA ASP A 118 -30.10 -8.09 7.26
C ASP A 118 -29.34 -6.91 7.93
N ALA A 119 -28.06 -6.68 7.58
CA ALA A 119 -27.24 -5.56 8.03
C ALA A 119 -27.58 -4.28 7.25
N SER A 120 -28.75 -3.70 7.52
CA SER A 120 -29.19 -2.37 7.00
C SER A 120 -28.18 -1.22 7.19
N ARG A 121 -27.12 -1.44 7.98
CA ARG A 121 -26.08 -0.48 8.35
C ARG A 121 -24.70 -0.77 7.76
N PHE A 122 -24.54 -1.83 6.95
CA PHE A 122 -23.29 -2.16 6.27
C PHE A 122 -23.35 -1.77 4.78
N TYR A 123 -22.44 -0.90 4.35
CA TYR A 123 -22.39 -0.40 2.98
C TYR A 123 -21.09 -0.84 2.31
N HIS A 124 -21.19 -1.68 1.28
CA HIS A 124 -20.04 -2.14 0.50
C HIS A 124 -19.93 -1.37 -0.82
N TYR A 125 -18.72 -0.91 -1.17
CA TYR A 125 -18.44 -0.24 -2.43
C TYR A 125 -17.20 -0.82 -3.12
N SER A 126 -17.40 -1.32 -4.33
CA SER A 126 -16.32 -1.71 -5.23
C SER A 126 -15.75 -0.49 -5.95
N CYS A 127 -14.50 -0.11 -5.64
CA CYS A 127 -13.84 1.07 -6.20
C CYS A 127 -12.59 0.70 -7.00
N PHE A 128 -12.72 0.45 -8.30
CA PHE A 128 -11.61 0.00 -9.16
C PHE A 128 -10.59 1.08 -9.57
N THR A 129 -10.85 2.36 -9.28
CA THR A 129 -9.96 3.46 -9.69
C THR A 129 -9.74 4.47 -8.56
N LEU A 130 -8.55 5.07 -8.52
CA LEU A 130 -8.22 6.10 -7.53
C LEU A 130 -9.13 7.34 -7.60
N PRO A 131 -9.48 7.89 -8.78
CA PRO A 131 -10.40 9.02 -8.86
C PRO A 131 -11.79 8.73 -8.27
N HIS A 132 -12.30 7.50 -8.42
CA HIS A 132 -13.58 7.10 -7.85
C HIS A 132 -13.54 7.14 -6.31
N LEU A 133 -12.49 6.58 -5.71
CA LEU A 133 -12.29 6.65 -4.27
C LEU A 133 -12.16 8.10 -3.78
N VAL A 134 -11.35 8.91 -4.48
CA VAL A 134 -11.16 10.33 -4.11
C VAL A 134 -12.48 11.09 -4.20
N ALA A 135 -13.33 10.80 -5.20
CA ALA A 135 -14.65 11.40 -5.31
C ALA A 135 -15.57 11.00 -4.14
N LEU A 136 -15.56 9.72 -3.75
CA LEU A 136 -16.33 9.20 -2.62
C LEU A 136 -15.97 9.90 -1.30
N VAL A 137 -14.67 10.03 -1.03
CA VAL A 137 -14.13 10.66 0.20
C VAL A 137 -14.31 12.18 0.18
N SER A 138 -14.13 12.82 -0.98
CA SER A 138 -14.17 14.29 -1.08
C SER A 138 -15.59 14.87 -1.06
N ARG A 139 -16.60 14.10 -1.48
CA ARG A 139 -18.00 14.52 -1.55
C ARG A 139 -18.93 13.42 -1.03
N PRO A 140 -18.90 13.14 0.29
CA PRO A 140 -19.73 12.11 0.87
C PRO A 140 -21.21 12.57 0.86
N THR A 141 -22.01 11.96 -0.01
CA THR A 141 -23.46 12.23 -0.08
C THR A 141 -24.18 11.38 0.98
N ALA A 142 -25.23 11.90 1.61
CA ALA A 142 -26.00 11.16 2.63
C ALA A 142 -26.56 9.81 2.14
N LYS A 143 -26.75 9.66 0.82
CA LYS A 143 -27.13 8.39 0.18
C LYS A 143 -26.00 7.35 0.13
N LEU A 144 -24.75 7.81 0.06
CA LEU A 144 -23.57 6.96 -0.04
C LEU A 144 -22.99 6.65 1.34
N ILE A 145 -23.00 7.65 2.22
CA ILE A 145 -22.42 7.54 3.56
C ILE A 145 -23.42 8.15 4.55
N PRO A 146 -24.11 7.33 5.35
CA PRO A 146 -25.09 7.81 6.30
C PRO A 146 -24.43 8.67 7.39
N HIS A 147 -25.25 9.44 8.11
CA HIS A 147 -24.75 10.38 9.11
C HIS A 147 -24.21 9.71 10.38
N ASN A 148 -24.65 8.48 10.67
CA ASN A 148 -24.19 7.65 11.79
C ASN A 148 -23.06 6.67 11.39
N CYS A 149 -22.28 7.00 10.36
CA CYS A 149 -21.15 6.18 9.95
C CYS A 149 -19.96 6.40 10.89
N SER A 150 -19.62 5.40 11.70
CA SER A 150 -18.50 5.48 12.64
C SER A 150 -17.20 4.90 12.10
N LEU A 151 -17.27 4.03 11.09
CA LEU A 151 -16.11 3.33 10.53
C LEU A 151 -16.16 3.31 9.00
N MET A 152 -15.04 3.68 8.38
CA MET A 152 -14.79 3.48 6.96
C MET A 152 -13.53 2.63 6.79
N VAL A 153 -13.67 1.43 6.23
CA VAL A 153 -12.53 0.56 5.91
C VAL A 153 -12.23 0.66 4.43
N ILE A 154 -10.98 0.92 4.06
CA ILE A 154 -10.50 1.01 2.68
C ILE A 154 -9.52 -0.13 2.42
N SER A 155 -9.98 -1.16 1.73
CA SER A 155 -9.19 -2.34 1.40
C SER A 155 -8.46 -2.20 0.05
N SER A 156 -7.12 -2.13 0.19
CA SER A 156 -6.05 -1.97 -0.79
C SER A 156 -5.94 -0.64 -1.55
N LEU A 157 -6.04 0.48 -0.83
CA LEU A 157 -5.66 1.81 -1.34
C LEU A 157 -4.25 1.84 -1.93
N SER A 158 -3.31 1.11 -1.34
CA SER A 158 -1.93 1.02 -1.83
C SER A 158 -1.83 0.52 -3.27
N ALA A 159 -2.72 -0.38 -3.69
CA ALA A 159 -2.74 -0.91 -5.05
C ALA A 159 -3.21 0.18 -6.05
N LEU A 160 -4.30 0.89 -5.71
CA LEU A 160 -4.81 2.01 -6.51
C LEU A 160 -3.77 3.13 -6.67
N VAL A 161 -3.11 3.50 -5.57
CA VAL A 161 -2.09 4.55 -5.55
C VAL A 161 -0.88 4.16 -6.38
N ASN A 162 -0.39 2.92 -6.28
CA ASN A 162 0.79 2.50 -7.01
C ASN A 162 0.50 2.25 -8.50
N SER A 163 -0.73 1.86 -8.85
CA SER A 163 -1.18 1.73 -10.23
C SER A 163 -1.36 3.10 -10.90
N ALA A 164 -2.06 4.04 -10.24
CA ALA A 164 -2.39 5.35 -10.82
C ALA A 164 -1.23 6.36 -10.76
N LEU A 165 -0.29 6.20 -9.82
CA LEU A 165 0.84 7.12 -9.63
C LEU A 165 2.16 6.33 -9.57
N PRO A 166 2.72 5.80 -10.66
CA PRO A 166 3.93 4.98 -10.58
C PRO A 166 5.12 5.69 -9.89
N LYS A 167 5.97 4.92 -9.20
CA LYS A 167 7.22 5.46 -8.60
C LYS A 167 8.18 5.82 -9.74
N SER A 168 8.73 7.04 -9.74
CA SER A 168 9.80 7.40 -10.67
C SER A 168 11.07 6.63 -10.27
N HIS A 169 11.59 5.80 -11.15
CA HIS A 169 12.96 5.31 -11.01
C HIS A 169 13.91 6.47 -11.30
N ASP A 170 14.77 6.83 -10.34
CA ASP A 170 15.92 7.71 -10.57
C ASP A 170 16.96 6.98 -11.43
N GLY A 171 16.63 6.76 -12.70
CA GLY A 171 17.63 6.61 -13.75
C GLY A 171 18.06 8.01 -14.14
N LYS A 172 19.37 8.25 -14.25
CA LYS A 172 19.95 9.48 -14.82
C LYS A 172 19.36 9.74 -16.22
N ALA A 173 18.20 10.39 -16.29
CA ALA A 173 17.62 10.89 -17.51
C ALA A 173 17.95 12.37 -17.59
N THR A 174 19.08 12.66 -18.25
CA THR A 174 19.34 13.97 -18.83
C THR A 174 18.29 14.23 -19.91
N SER A 175 17.12 14.78 -19.54
CA SER A 175 16.26 15.44 -20.52
C SER A 175 15.84 16.82 -20.01
N LYS A 176 16.53 17.83 -20.56
CA LYS A 176 16.07 19.21 -20.57
C LYS A 176 14.88 19.29 -21.52
N SER A 177 13.67 19.35 -20.97
CA SER A 177 12.54 20.16 -21.44
C SER A 177 11.23 19.60 -20.88
N ASN A 178 10.71 20.24 -19.84
CA ASN A 178 9.27 20.47 -19.68
C ASN A 178 9.04 21.44 -18.52
N LYS A 179 8.30 22.52 -18.78
CA LYS A 179 7.90 23.55 -17.80
C LYS A 179 6.78 23.02 -16.88
N GLY A 180 7.00 21.89 -16.23
CA GLY A 180 6.02 21.25 -15.35
C GLY A 180 6.66 20.58 -14.15
N PRO A 181 5.90 20.38 -13.05
CA PRO A 181 6.41 19.66 -11.89
C PRO A 181 6.85 18.25 -12.28
N SER A 182 7.95 17.78 -11.68
CA SER A 182 8.49 16.44 -11.91
C SER A 182 7.42 15.37 -11.62
N PRO A 183 7.50 14.18 -12.24
CA PRO A 183 6.57 13.08 -11.93
C PRO A 183 6.56 12.72 -10.45
N SER A 184 7.71 12.80 -9.77
CA SER A 184 7.82 12.63 -8.32
C SER A 184 7.06 13.70 -7.53
N ALA A 185 7.18 14.97 -7.92
CA ALA A 185 6.45 16.07 -7.29
C ALA A 185 4.93 15.93 -7.49
N LYS A 186 4.48 15.51 -8.69
CA LYS A 186 3.07 15.22 -8.96
C LYS A 186 2.55 14.09 -8.08
N ARG A 187 3.30 13.00 -7.92
CA ARG A 187 2.93 11.89 -7.02
C ARG A 187 2.82 12.36 -5.57
N THR A 188 3.80 13.12 -5.08
CA THR A 188 3.76 13.66 -3.71
C THR A 188 2.56 14.58 -3.49
N GLN A 189 2.26 15.46 -4.45
CA GLN A 189 1.09 16.35 -4.38
C GLN A 189 -0.23 15.57 -4.42
N ALA A 190 -0.33 14.53 -5.24
CA ALA A 190 -1.52 13.68 -5.30
C ALA A 190 -1.72 12.91 -3.99
N LEU A 191 -0.65 12.35 -3.41
CA LEU A 191 -0.69 11.71 -2.09
C LEU A 191 -1.14 12.67 -0.99
N LEU A 192 -0.60 13.90 -0.98
CA LEU A 192 -1.03 14.95 -0.05
C LEU A 192 -2.53 15.22 -0.17
N SER A 193 -3.04 15.34 -1.39
CA SER A 193 -4.46 15.58 -1.65
C SER A 193 -5.34 14.44 -1.13
N ILE A 194 -4.92 13.19 -1.34
CA ILE A 194 -5.66 12.00 -0.89
C ILE A 194 -5.70 11.94 0.63
N VAL A 195 -4.54 12.09 1.29
CA VAL A 195 -4.43 12.10 2.75
C VAL A 195 -5.30 13.20 3.35
N ASN A 196 -5.23 14.42 2.80
CA ASN A 196 -6.02 15.54 3.28
C ASN A 196 -7.52 15.31 3.10
N ALA A 197 -7.93 14.66 2.00
CA ALA A 197 -9.32 14.28 1.78
C ALA A 197 -9.78 13.25 2.83
N LEU A 198 -8.98 12.21 3.11
CA LEU A 198 -9.27 11.20 4.12
C LEU A 198 -9.35 11.80 5.52
N HIS A 199 -8.40 12.66 5.90
CA HIS A 199 -8.41 13.37 7.17
C HIS A 199 -9.63 14.26 7.33
N LYS A 200 -9.92 15.07 6.29
CA LYS A 200 -11.09 15.93 6.31
C LYS A 200 -12.37 15.10 6.43
N PHE A 201 -12.47 13.98 5.71
CA PHE A 201 -13.60 13.08 5.83
C PHE A 201 -13.74 12.52 7.25
N ALA A 202 -12.65 11.97 7.82
CA ALA A 202 -12.61 11.43 9.16
C ALA A 202 -13.07 12.47 10.20
N ALA A 203 -12.44 13.64 10.21
CA ALA A 203 -12.70 14.72 11.17
C ALA A 203 -14.10 15.32 11.02
N THR A 204 -14.60 15.50 9.79
CA THR A 204 -15.93 16.13 9.58
C THR A 204 -17.09 15.19 9.86
N ARG A 205 -16.91 13.88 9.74
CA ARG A 205 -17.94 12.87 10.02
C ARG A 205 -17.76 12.21 11.40
N ASN A 206 -16.73 12.58 12.16
CA ASN A 206 -16.29 11.88 13.36
C ASN A 206 -16.24 10.35 13.13
N CYS A 207 -15.61 9.95 12.03
CA CYS A 207 -15.56 8.59 11.53
C CYS A 207 -14.11 8.09 11.59
N ALA A 208 -13.89 6.87 12.06
CA ALA A 208 -12.60 6.21 12.01
C ALA A 208 -12.33 5.72 10.58
N VAL A 209 -11.25 6.18 9.96
CA VAL A 209 -10.87 5.72 8.61
C VAL A 209 -9.72 4.74 8.74
N VAL A 210 -9.95 3.48 8.39
CA VAL A 210 -8.96 2.40 8.44
C VAL A 210 -8.52 2.03 7.03
N VAL A 211 -7.24 2.23 6.72
CA VAL A 211 -6.65 1.88 5.42
C VAL A 211 -5.86 0.58 5.56
N LEU A 212 -6.25 -0.44 4.79
CA LEU A 212 -5.52 -1.70 4.71
C LEU A 212 -4.50 -1.62 3.56
N SER A 213 -3.22 -1.54 3.93
CA SER A 213 -2.10 -1.37 3.00
C SER A 213 -1.31 -2.67 2.83
N GLN A 214 -0.81 -2.91 1.62
CA GLN A 214 0.18 -3.96 1.37
C GLN A 214 1.57 -3.53 1.86
N CYS A 215 2.53 -4.46 1.87
CA CYS A 215 3.94 -4.15 2.13
C CYS A 215 4.77 -4.17 0.84
N ALA A 216 5.92 -3.49 0.87
CA ALA A 216 6.95 -3.53 -0.15
C ALA A 216 8.33 -3.71 0.49
N THR A 217 9.21 -4.42 -0.20
CA THR A 217 10.60 -4.61 0.22
C THR A 217 11.43 -3.39 -0.15
N LYS A 218 12.13 -2.80 0.81
CA LYS A 218 13.10 -1.73 0.60
C LYS A 218 14.50 -2.27 0.86
N MET A 219 15.38 -2.11 -0.12
CA MET A 219 16.79 -2.48 0.01
C MET A 219 17.57 -1.30 0.62
N HIS A 220 18.16 -1.54 1.78
CA HIS A 220 19.13 -0.63 2.39
C HIS A 220 20.54 -1.14 2.12
N SER A 221 21.48 -0.23 1.86
CA SER A 221 22.89 -0.57 1.63
C SER A 221 23.54 -1.26 2.82
N GLU A 222 23.17 -0.87 4.04
CA GLU A 222 23.79 -1.36 5.28
C GLU A 222 22.97 -2.45 6.00
N ARG A 223 21.63 -2.36 5.96
CA ARG A 223 20.72 -3.25 6.71
C ARG A 223 20.04 -4.32 5.85
N GLY A 224 20.40 -4.41 4.58
CA GLY A 224 19.80 -5.36 3.65
C GLY A 224 18.33 -5.06 3.33
N ALA A 225 17.56 -6.10 3.00
CA ALA A 225 16.16 -5.98 2.62
C ALA A 225 15.28 -5.88 3.88
N THR A 226 14.47 -4.82 3.97
CA THR A 226 13.50 -4.62 5.05
C THR A 226 12.09 -4.49 4.49
N LEU A 227 11.09 -4.95 5.23
CA LEU A 227 9.69 -4.76 4.85
C LEU A 227 9.21 -3.39 5.31
N THR A 228 8.56 -2.66 4.41
CA THR A 228 7.96 -1.35 4.67
C THR A 228 6.54 -1.31 4.09
N ALA A 229 5.71 -0.35 4.50
CA ALA A 229 4.41 -0.15 3.88
C ALA A 229 4.57 0.15 2.36
N ALA A 230 3.62 -0.31 1.54
CA ALA A 230 3.69 -0.18 0.09
C ALA A 230 3.68 1.29 -0.38
N VAL A 231 2.99 2.16 0.36
CA VAL A 231 3.03 3.62 0.20
C VAL A 231 4.06 4.18 1.19
N ASN A 232 5.31 4.21 0.76
CA ASN A 232 6.42 4.77 1.52
C ASN A 232 6.74 6.18 1.01
N ALA A 233 6.04 7.18 1.54
CA ALA A 233 6.26 8.59 1.24
C ALA A 233 6.06 9.40 2.52
N SER A 234 6.97 10.32 2.85
CA SER A 234 6.93 11.10 4.09
C SER A 234 5.60 11.81 4.29
N VAL A 235 5.01 12.35 3.21
CA VAL A 235 3.70 13.01 3.23
C VAL A 235 2.58 12.05 3.62
N TRP A 236 2.65 10.79 3.18
CA TRP A 236 1.71 9.75 3.60
C TRP A 236 1.89 9.44 5.09
N GLU A 237 3.12 9.19 5.53
CA GLU A 237 3.42 8.80 6.90
C GLU A 237 3.09 9.90 7.93
N GLN A 238 3.31 11.17 7.59
CA GLN A 238 2.89 12.32 8.40
C GLN A 238 1.37 12.42 8.47
N GLY A 239 0.71 12.07 7.37
CA GLY A 239 -0.74 12.03 7.23
C GLY A 239 -1.45 10.91 7.95
N ILE A 240 -0.79 9.83 8.35
CA ILE A 240 -1.45 8.76 9.11
C ILE A 240 -1.29 9.04 10.60
N SER A 241 -2.37 9.03 11.38
CA SER A 241 -2.28 9.25 12.83
C SER A 241 -1.73 8.03 13.56
N THR A 242 -2.33 6.86 13.27
CA THR A 242 -2.00 5.59 13.92
C THR A 242 -1.58 4.56 12.88
N ARG A 243 -0.48 3.85 13.11
CA ARG A 243 0.04 2.81 12.22
C ARG A 243 0.22 1.51 12.96
N LEU A 244 -0.47 0.48 12.48
CA LEU A 244 -0.30 -0.89 12.92
C LEU A 244 0.43 -1.68 11.83
N VAL A 245 1.38 -2.49 12.25
CA VAL A 245 2.02 -3.48 11.41
C VAL A 245 1.50 -4.86 11.76
N MET A 246 1.19 -5.67 10.75
CA MET A 246 0.71 -7.03 10.94
C MET A 246 1.61 -8.03 10.27
N PHE A 247 1.87 -9.13 10.95
CA PHE A 247 2.62 -10.26 10.43
C PHE A 247 1.95 -11.57 10.82
N ARG A 248 2.40 -12.65 10.18
CA ARG A 248 2.01 -14.01 10.54
C ARG A 248 3.23 -14.69 11.11
N ASP A 249 3.05 -15.35 12.25
CA ASP A 249 4.11 -16.09 12.92
C ASP A 249 3.55 -17.41 13.48
N TRP A 250 4.34 -18.09 14.28
CA TRP A 250 3.97 -19.30 14.99
C TRP A 250 4.18 -19.11 16.49
N ALA A 251 3.21 -19.56 17.26
CA ALA A 251 3.29 -19.58 18.71
C ALA A 251 3.07 -21.01 19.21
N TRP A 252 3.83 -21.37 20.24
CA TRP A 252 3.61 -22.60 20.98
C TRP A 252 2.37 -22.45 21.86
N GLN A 253 1.40 -23.33 21.67
CA GLN A 253 0.24 -23.46 22.54
C GLN A 253 0.11 -24.91 22.96
N GLU A 254 0.13 -25.18 24.27
CA GLU A 254 -0.11 -26.52 24.82
C GLU A 254 0.68 -27.62 24.09
N ASN A 255 1.97 -27.36 23.86
CA ASN A 255 2.91 -28.27 23.18
C ASN A 255 2.69 -28.46 21.67
N ASN A 256 1.79 -27.71 21.04
CA ASN A 256 1.59 -27.66 19.60
C ASN A 256 2.00 -26.32 19.02
N LEU A 257 2.73 -26.36 17.90
CA LEU A 257 3.07 -25.16 17.15
C LEU A 257 1.87 -24.75 16.32
N THR A 258 1.27 -23.60 16.64
CA THR A 258 0.10 -23.08 15.92
C THR A 258 0.42 -21.77 15.24
N SER A 259 -0.15 -21.56 14.06
CA SER A 259 0.03 -20.29 13.36
C SER A 259 -0.82 -19.21 14.03
N VAL A 260 -0.21 -18.06 14.29
CA VAL A 260 -0.84 -16.89 14.89
C VAL A 260 -0.62 -15.66 14.01
N PHE A 261 -1.49 -14.68 14.18
CA PHE A 261 -1.29 -13.35 13.63
C PHE A 261 -0.76 -12.45 14.71
N LEU A 262 0.16 -11.57 14.34
CA LEU A 262 0.75 -10.58 15.22
C LEU A 262 0.37 -9.21 14.72
N ALA A 263 -0.10 -8.34 15.62
CA ALA A 263 -0.29 -6.92 15.37
C ALA A 263 0.63 -6.14 16.31
N GLY A 264 1.36 -5.17 15.78
CA GLY A 264 2.22 -4.31 16.58
C GLY A 264 2.05 -2.84 16.20
N LEU A 265 2.31 -1.96 17.15
CA LEU A 265 2.12 -0.53 17.03
C LEU A 265 3.42 0.15 16.56
N GLN A 266 3.33 0.94 15.50
CA GLN A 266 4.48 1.70 14.96
C GLN A 266 4.33 3.21 15.19
N LYS A 267 3.08 3.68 15.24
CA LYS A 267 2.76 5.10 15.40
C LYS A 267 1.41 5.23 16.11
N LEU A 268 1.29 6.15 17.05
CA LEU A 268 0.06 6.47 17.77
C LEU A 268 -0.09 8.00 17.86
N ASP A 269 -1.26 8.53 17.55
CA ASP A 269 -1.58 9.97 17.64
C ASP A 269 -0.55 10.91 17.00
N GLY A 270 -0.03 10.54 15.83
CA GLY A 270 0.96 11.36 15.15
C GLY A 270 2.40 11.16 15.64
N LYS A 271 2.62 10.48 16.78
CA LYS A 271 3.94 10.20 17.35
C LYS A 271 4.41 8.80 16.95
N ALA A 272 5.61 8.71 16.41
CA ALA A 272 6.26 7.42 16.17
C ALA A 272 6.67 6.80 17.51
N CYS A 273 6.55 5.47 17.60
CA CYS A 273 7.06 4.69 18.73
C CYS A 273 8.60 4.82 18.86
N GLN A 274 9.12 4.63 20.08
CA GLN A 274 10.57 4.66 20.33
C GLN A 274 11.25 3.43 19.72
N GLU A 275 10.61 2.26 19.86
CA GLU A 275 11.02 1.05 19.16
C GLU A 275 10.41 0.99 17.74
N VAL A 276 10.97 0.11 16.89
CA VAL A 276 10.47 -0.06 15.52
C VAL A 276 9.02 -0.55 15.53
N VAL A 277 8.66 -1.37 16.52
CA VAL A 277 7.32 -1.87 16.79
C VAL A 277 7.17 -2.06 18.30
N GLU A 278 6.17 -1.43 18.92
CA GLU A 278 5.81 -1.58 20.34
C GLU A 278 4.50 -2.37 20.47
N ASN A 279 4.19 -2.85 21.68
CA ASN A 279 2.90 -3.49 22.03
C ASN A 279 2.46 -4.57 21.03
N VAL A 280 3.31 -5.58 20.82
CA VAL A 280 3.01 -6.69 19.91
C VAL A 280 2.01 -7.65 20.57
N VAL A 281 0.84 -7.78 19.95
CA VAL A 281 -0.25 -8.65 20.41
C VAL A 281 -0.48 -9.77 19.41
N ALA A 282 -0.58 -11.00 19.89
CA ALA A 282 -0.94 -12.14 19.08
C ALA A 282 -2.42 -12.47 19.15
N PHE A 283 -2.97 -12.93 18.03
CA PHE A 283 -4.35 -13.34 17.94
C PHE A 283 -4.55 -14.43 16.88
N LYS A 284 -5.69 -15.11 16.96
CA LYS A 284 -6.19 -16.06 15.98
C LYS A 284 -7.47 -15.56 15.35
N VAL A 285 -7.71 -16.01 14.13
CA VAL A 285 -8.96 -15.76 13.41
C VAL A 285 -9.74 -17.07 13.43
N GLU A 286 -10.87 -17.05 14.13
CA GLU A 286 -11.80 -18.16 14.32
C GLU A 286 -13.12 -17.86 13.60
N LEU A 287 -14.08 -18.78 13.64
CA LEU A 287 -15.38 -18.62 12.96
C LEU A 287 -16.26 -17.55 13.63
N ASP A 288 -16.08 -17.33 14.92
CA ASP A 288 -16.78 -16.36 15.76
C ASP A 288 -16.08 -14.99 15.82
N GLY A 289 -14.89 -14.87 15.22
CA GLY A 289 -14.18 -13.60 15.12
C GLY A 289 -12.68 -13.73 15.40
N VAL A 290 -12.16 -12.76 16.15
CA VAL A 290 -10.75 -12.69 16.51
C VAL A 290 -10.57 -12.96 18.00
N SER A 291 -9.68 -13.90 18.35
CA SER A 291 -9.37 -14.29 19.72
C SER A 291 -7.93 -13.98 20.08
N GLN A 292 -7.68 -13.37 21.24
CA GLN A 292 -6.33 -13.08 21.70
C GLN A 292 -5.60 -14.36 22.10
N VAL A 293 -4.30 -14.42 21.80
CA VAL A 293 -3.43 -15.53 22.14
C VAL A 293 -2.27 -15.04 23.01
N PRO A 294 -1.92 -15.73 24.10
CA PRO A 294 -0.68 -15.46 24.82
C PRO A 294 0.51 -15.65 23.88
N TYR A 295 1.34 -14.62 23.74
CA TYR A 295 2.55 -14.66 22.95
C TYR A 295 3.72 -14.17 23.77
N GLU A 296 4.64 -15.08 24.04
CA GLU A 296 5.91 -14.77 24.65
C GLU A 296 6.91 -14.59 23.51
N ALA A 297 7.40 -13.37 23.32
CA ALA A 297 8.32 -13.05 22.24
C ALA A 297 9.60 -13.89 22.38
N LEU A 298 9.75 -14.90 21.52
CA LEU A 298 11.00 -15.64 21.38
C LEU A 298 12.00 -14.73 20.65
N GLN A 299 12.71 -13.90 21.42
CA GLN A 299 13.74 -12.96 20.98
C GLN A 299 13.23 -11.74 20.20
N THR A 300 13.88 -10.60 20.47
CA THR A 300 13.63 -9.27 19.91
C THR A 300 13.29 -9.30 18.41
N PHE A 301 12.22 -8.59 18.02
CA PHE A 301 11.81 -8.38 16.62
C PHE A 301 12.89 -7.65 15.81
N GLU A 302 13.89 -8.37 15.31
CA GLU A 302 14.76 -7.84 14.26
C GLU A 302 14.06 -7.97 12.91
N LEU A 303 13.39 -6.90 12.47
CA LEU A 303 12.87 -6.71 11.11
C LEU A 303 13.95 -6.78 10.00
N ALA A 304 15.20 -7.00 10.39
CA ALA A 304 16.34 -7.24 9.52
C ALA A 304 16.93 -8.62 9.83
N ARG A 305 16.27 -9.69 9.36
CA ARG A 305 16.99 -10.95 9.17
C ARG A 305 18.07 -10.69 8.12
N HIS A 306 19.31 -10.54 8.57
CA HIS A 306 20.48 -10.53 7.70
C HIS A 306 20.33 -11.71 6.73
N LYS A 307 20.32 -11.44 5.43
CA LYS A 307 20.46 -12.51 4.44
C LYS A 307 21.69 -13.30 4.84
N ARG A 308 21.52 -14.57 5.21
CA ARG A 308 22.65 -15.50 5.30
C ARG A 308 23.38 -15.41 3.97
N LYS A 309 24.59 -14.86 3.97
CA LYS A 309 25.45 -14.89 2.77
C LYS A 309 25.63 -16.36 2.44
N LEU A 310 25.29 -16.75 1.22
CA LEU A 310 25.43 -18.13 0.72
C LEU A 310 26.91 -18.62 0.68
N GLY A 311 27.86 -17.85 1.21
CA GLY A 311 29.28 -18.18 1.29
C GLY A 311 29.83 -18.36 2.71
N GLN A 312 28.97 -18.42 3.75
CA GLN A 312 29.36 -18.79 5.11
C GLN A 312 28.64 -20.08 5.51
N THR A 313 29.01 -21.18 4.84
CA THR A 313 28.94 -22.51 5.43
C THR A 313 30.37 -22.86 5.83
N GLU A 314 30.75 -22.50 7.06
CA GLU A 314 31.89 -23.13 7.74
C GLU A 314 31.49 -24.57 8.04
N LEU A 315 31.61 -25.42 7.02
CA LEU A 315 31.91 -26.83 7.22
C LEU A 315 33.43 -26.92 7.05
N GLU A 316 34.15 -26.59 8.12
CA GLU A 316 35.54 -27.01 8.27
C GLU A 316 35.53 -28.54 8.24
N VAL A 317 36.01 -29.12 7.14
CA VAL A 317 36.39 -30.53 7.08
C VAL A 317 37.87 -30.55 7.48
N PRO A 318 38.24 -31.15 8.63
CA PRO A 318 39.63 -31.18 9.07
C PRO A 318 40.51 -31.96 8.09
N ASP A 319 41.67 -31.37 7.80
CA ASP A 319 42.80 -31.77 6.97
C ASP A 319 42.93 -33.24 6.55
N SER A 320 43.06 -33.44 5.23
CA SER A 320 43.95 -34.45 4.67
C SER A 320 44.95 -33.74 3.76
N GLU A 321 46.17 -33.57 4.26
CA GLU A 321 47.36 -33.34 3.45
C GLU A 321 47.45 -34.49 2.43
N ASP A 322 47.27 -34.20 1.15
CA ASP A 322 47.85 -35.02 0.09
C ASP A 322 48.11 -34.13 -1.13
N ASP A 323 49.40 -34.05 -1.45
CA ASP A 323 49.94 -33.43 -2.64
C ASP A 323 49.35 -34.10 -3.87
N GLU A 324 48.83 -33.33 -4.84
CA GLU A 324 48.96 -33.68 -6.26
C GLU A 324 48.52 -32.51 -7.16
N ASP A 325 49.46 -32.04 -7.96
CA ASP A 325 49.30 -31.17 -9.13
C ASP A 325 48.14 -31.66 -10.03
N TYR A 326 46.96 -31.05 -9.93
CA TYR A 326 45.95 -31.14 -10.99
C TYR A 326 45.99 -29.87 -11.83
N GLY A 327 47.01 -29.82 -12.70
CA GLY A 327 47.03 -28.97 -13.87
C GLY A 327 45.91 -29.40 -14.81
N TRP A 328 44.85 -28.59 -14.90
CA TRP A 328 43.91 -28.68 -16.01
C TRP A 328 44.67 -28.34 -17.29
N ALA A 329 45.16 -29.37 -17.98
CA ALA A 329 45.71 -29.22 -19.31
C ALA A 329 44.61 -28.72 -20.25
N ASP A 330 44.87 -27.61 -20.94
CA ASP A 330 43.97 -26.96 -21.92
C ASP A 330 43.73 -27.80 -23.21
N GLU A 331 43.93 -29.12 -23.18
CA GLU A 331 43.95 -29.97 -24.39
C GLU A 331 42.62 -30.68 -24.73
N ASP A 332 41.58 -30.57 -23.90
CA ASP A 332 40.30 -31.28 -24.14
C ASP A 332 39.15 -30.39 -24.64
N GLU A 333 39.43 -29.17 -25.13
CA GLU A 333 38.42 -28.29 -25.75
C GLU A 333 37.92 -28.81 -27.12
N ALA A 334 38.64 -29.77 -27.72
CA ALA A 334 38.33 -30.35 -29.04
C ALA A 334 37.33 -31.53 -29.02
N ALA A 335 36.91 -32.01 -27.85
CA ALA A 335 35.98 -33.13 -27.69
C ALA A 335 34.58 -32.71 -27.19
N MET A 336 34.28 -31.41 -27.13
CA MET A 336 32.98 -30.89 -26.72
C MET A 336 31.95 -31.02 -27.86
N PRO A 337 30.80 -31.68 -27.66
CA PRO A 337 29.75 -31.74 -28.67
C PRO A 337 29.22 -30.34 -28.99
N ALA A 338 28.97 -30.06 -30.27
CA ALA A 338 28.40 -28.77 -30.69
C ALA A 338 27.04 -28.53 -30.00
N PRO A 339 26.76 -27.29 -29.54
CA PRO A 339 25.49 -26.97 -28.91
C PRO A 339 24.33 -27.22 -29.90
N PRO A 340 23.22 -27.82 -29.44
CA PRO A 340 22.12 -28.17 -30.33
C PRO A 340 21.50 -26.92 -30.97
N PRO A 341 21.04 -27.00 -32.23
CA PRO A 341 20.41 -25.88 -32.90
C PRO A 341 19.18 -25.40 -32.12
N GLN A 342 19.14 -24.08 -31.98
CA GLN A 342 18.15 -23.26 -31.27
C GLN A 342 16.72 -23.70 -31.60
N TRP A 343 15.89 -23.90 -30.59
CA TRP A 343 14.47 -24.22 -30.74
C TRP A 343 13.75 -23.02 -31.38
N GLN A 344 13.58 -23.10 -32.69
CA GLN A 344 12.75 -22.23 -33.49
C GLN A 344 11.44 -22.99 -33.78
N GLY A 345 10.35 -22.55 -33.16
CA GLY A 345 9.00 -23.05 -33.39
C GLY A 345 8.16 -22.87 -32.11
N SER A 346 6.95 -22.29 -32.14
CA SER A 346 5.98 -22.34 -33.23
C SER A 346 4.85 -21.33 -33.02
N GLU A 347 4.78 -20.27 -33.82
CA GLU A 347 3.52 -19.55 -34.13
C GLU A 347 3.78 -18.44 -35.16
N ASP A 348 4.12 -18.81 -36.39
CA ASP A 348 3.93 -17.96 -37.57
C ASP A 348 3.95 -18.83 -38.84
N LEU A 349 2.83 -19.53 -39.08
CA LEU A 349 2.55 -20.24 -40.33
C LEU A 349 1.08 -19.99 -40.71
N ILE A 350 0.75 -18.74 -41.00
CA ILE A 350 -0.31 -18.41 -41.95
C ILE A 350 0.20 -17.22 -42.75
N LEU A 351 0.75 -17.48 -43.93
CA LEU A 351 0.41 -16.76 -45.16
C LEU A 351 0.91 -17.58 -46.35
N GLY A 352 0.02 -17.67 -47.33
CA GLY A 352 0.09 -18.58 -48.46
C GLY A 352 1.34 -18.39 -49.31
N GLN A 353 1.84 -19.55 -49.70
CA GLN A 353 2.79 -19.80 -50.75
C GLN A 353 2.26 -19.22 -52.07
N ASP A 354 3.01 -18.32 -52.69
CA ASP A 354 3.23 -18.42 -54.12
C ASP A 354 4.62 -17.89 -54.50
N ILE A 355 5.27 -18.74 -55.28
CA ILE A 355 6.66 -18.76 -55.65
C ILE A 355 6.84 -17.95 -56.94
N GLY A 356 7.83 -17.06 -56.92
CA GLY A 356 8.71 -16.77 -58.06
C GLY A 356 8.11 -16.02 -59.24
N GLN A 357 8.67 -14.86 -59.55
CA GLN A 357 9.31 -14.61 -60.85
C GLN A 357 10.09 -13.29 -60.81
N SER A 358 11.37 -13.42 -61.09
CA SER A 358 12.34 -12.39 -61.40
C SER A 358 12.12 -11.91 -62.84
N GLU A 359 11.85 -10.62 -63.06
CA GLU A 359 12.15 -9.92 -64.32
C GLU A 359 12.48 -8.46 -63.99
N ASP A 360 13.78 -8.18 -63.87
CA ASP A 360 14.36 -6.87 -64.17
C ASP A 360 14.38 -6.73 -65.70
N GLU A 361 13.72 -5.72 -66.26
CA GLU A 361 14.26 -4.86 -67.33
C GLU A 361 13.23 -3.85 -67.88
N ASN A 362 13.72 -2.62 -68.06
CA ASN A 362 13.31 -1.59 -69.03
C ASN A 362 11.97 -0.83 -68.75
N SER A 363 11.86 0.49 -68.77
CA SER A 363 12.47 1.49 -69.67
C SER A 363 11.96 2.88 -69.29
N GLU A 364 12.81 3.90 -69.08
CA GLU A 364 12.52 5.34 -69.34
C GLU A 364 13.88 6.03 -69.59
N GLN A 365 14.29 6.16 -70.86
CA GLN A 365 14.22 7.35 -71.74
C GLN A 365 15.49 8.21 -71.74
N GLU A 366 16.06 8.30 -72.94
CA GLU A 366 17.27 8.99 -73.37
C GLU A 366 17.11 10.52 -73.47
N GLU A 367 18.17 11.25 -73.18
CA GLU A 367 18.45 12.60 -73.72
C GLU A 367 19.96 12.63 -74.08
N PRO A 368 20.35 12.87 -75.35
CA PRO A 368 21.75 13.00 -75.75
C PRO A 368 22.12 14.48 -75.95
N VAL A 369 23.27 14.90 -75.39
CA VAL A 369 23.97 16.11 -75.82
C VAL A 369 25.41 15.78 -76.13
N THR A 370 25.74 15.92 -77.41
CA THR A 370 27.06 15.85 -78.03
C THR A 370 27.84 17.13 -77.73
N ASP A 371 29.06 17.00 -77.21
CA ASP A 371 30.09 18.03 -77.30
C ASP A 371 31.08 17.66 -78.41
N ASP A 372 31.28 18.62 -79.31
CA ASP A 372 32.21 18.57 -80.42
C ASP A 372 33.54 19.24 -80.04
N GLU A 373 34.57 18.89 -80.81
CA GLU A 373 35.86 19.57 -81.00
C GLU A 373 36.93 19.53 -79.89
N SER A 374 37.89 18.61 -80.10
CA SER A 374 39.30 19.01 -80.14
C SER A 374 40.05 18.34 -81.30
N ILE A 375 40.43 19.21 -82.22
CA ILE A 375 41.13 19.12 -83.50
C ILE A 375 42.58 18.57 -83.41
N MET A 376 43.03 17.95 -84.52
CA MET A 376 44.41 17.57 -84.94
C MET A 376 45.01 16.33 -84.22
N LYS A 377 45.36 15.25 -84.91
CA LYS A 377 46.20 15.14 -86.12
C LYS A 377 46.10 13.75 -86.76
#